data_AF-A0A2V2PW77-F1
#
_entry.id   AF-A0A2V2PW77-F1
#
_cell.length_a   1.000
_cell.length_b   1.000
_cell.length_c   1.000
_cell.angle_alpha   90.00
_cell.angle_beta   90.00
_cell.angle_gamma   90.00
#
_symmetry.space_group_name_H-M   'P 1'
#
loop_
_entity.id
_entity.type
_entity.pdbx_description
1 polymer ?
#
loop_
_entity_poly.entity_id
_entity_poly.type
_entity_poly.pdbx_seq_one_letter_code
_entity_poly.pdbx_strand_id
1 'polypeptide(L)'
;MQKKRPRSQGSTRDGSGATPPAQGADQGADRRTGKRTGKRTVRVRSRLVAGVAVVGITVIAAGAPAALGASSDLAESQRLVTLSQLNRQAVTLAHSLADERDAVTAYIAGGRADDGKDGEESRLTRTTRVDQQIDEIHGPAPAALRRDLSTVPSLRRDALTGKGSALEAHQAYSEVIAKLHGIAAELAEKTPPRAAEATRAPLAHGGAAEQASATRGLLLAALAVP
;
A
#
# COMPACT_ATOMS: atom_id res chain seq x y z
N MET A 1 51.72 -41.12 45.96
CA MET A 1 51.40 -41.47 44.56
C MET A 1 52.47 -40.91 43.63
N GLN A 2 52.76 -41.66 42.57
CA GLN A 2 53.80 -41.51 41.54
C GLN A 2 53.63 -40.20 40.72
N LYS A 3 54.57 -39.61 39.95
CA LYS A 3 56.02 -39.71 39.68
C LYS A 3 56.36 -38.50 38.77
N LYS A 4 57.60 -37.99 38.90
CA LYS A 4 58.49 -37.43 37.86
C LYS A 4 58.03 -36.28 36.92
N ARG A 5 58.60 -35.08 37.18
CA ARG A 5 59.73 -34.40 36.48
C ARG A 5 59.70 -34.14 34.94
N PRO A 6 60.46 -33.14 34.44
CA PRO A 6 59.97 -32.06 33.56
C PRO A 6 60.68 -31.92 32.18
N ARG A 7 60.33 -30.84 31.44
CA ARG A 7 61.16 -30.04 30.50
C ARG A 7 61.23 -30.46 29.02
N SER A 8 61.33 -29.42 28.16
CA SER A 8 61.96 -29.36 26.81
C SER A 8 61.16 -29.93 25.62
N GLN A 9 60.62 -29.10 24.71
CA GLN A 9 61.22 -28.58 23.44
C GLN A 9 61.38 -29.62 22.32
N GLY A 10 60.79 -29.34 21.15
CA GLY A 10 61.34 -29.70 19.83
C GLY A 10 60.53 -30.63 18.91
N SER A 11 60.03 -30.06 17.80
CA SER A 11 60.20 -30.53 16.40
C SER A 11 59.58 -31.86 15.91
N THR A 12 58.65 -31.78 14.94
CA THR A 12 58.67 -32.25 13.50
C THR A 12 57.22 -32.29 12.95
N ARG A 13 56.85 -31.61 11.83
CA ARG A 13 56.73 -32.11 10.42
C ARG A 13 56.03 -33.48 10.32
N ASP A 14 55.04 -33.80 9.48
CA ASP A 14 54.41 -33.33 8.22
C ASP A 14 52.91 -33.79 8.28
N GLY A 15 51.92 -33.48 7.44
CA GLY A 15 51.81 -32.85 6.12
C GLY A 15 50.38 -33.05 5.55
N SER A 16 50.08 -32.30 4.48
CA SER A 16 49.12 -32.59 3.37
C SER A 16 47.59 -32.63 3.65
N GLY A 17 46.72 -31.99 2.87
CA GLY A 17 46.94 -31.22 1.65
C GLY A 17 45.71 -30.42 1.19
N ALA A 18 45.99 -29.31 0.53
CA ALA A 18 45.06 -28.55 -0.31
C ALA A 18 45.69 -28.45 -1.71
N THR A 19 44.90 -28.67 -2.75
CA THR A 19 45.31 -28.53 -4.16
C THR A 19 44.38 -27.53 -4.83
N PRO A 20 44.94 -26.55 -5.56
CA PRO A 20 44.53 -26.34 -6.95
C PRO A 20 45.73 -26.52 -7.91
N PRO A 21 45.48 -26.88 -9.18
CA PRO A 21 46.54 -27.19 -10.14
C PRO A 21 47.17 -25.94 -10.78
N ALA A 22 48.40 -26.16 -11.22
CA ALA A 22 49.31 -25.24 -11.89
C ALA A 22 49.33 -25.46 -13.42
N GLN A 23 50.02 -24.55 -14.12
CA GLN A 23 51.05 -24.74 -15.19
C GLN A 23 50.90 -23.65 -16.27
N GLY A 24 51.96 -23.08 -16.87
CA GLY A 24 53.42 -23.26 -16.82
C GLY A 24 54.07 -22.01 -17.45
N ALA A 25 55.19 -21.52 -16.92
CA ALA A 25 56.57 -21.80 -17.37
C ALA A 25 57.00 -20.97 -18.61
N ASP A 26 57.92 -20.00 -18.43
CA ASP A 26 59.31 -20.13 -18.90
C ASP A 26 60.24 -19.05 -18.31
N GLN A 27 61.49 -19.45 -18.20
CA GLN A 27 62.74 -18.87 -17.68
C GLN A 27 63.20 -17.67 -18.55
N GLY A 28 64.17 -16.82 -18.23
CA GLY A 28 65.21 -16.74 -17.23
C GLY A 28 66.14 -15.55 -17.55
N ALA A 29 67.17 -15.37 -16.73
CA ALA A 29 68.42 -14.64 -17.00
C ALA A 29 68.42 -13.10 -17.20
N ASP A 30 68.99 -12.46 -16.17
CA ASP A 30 70.17 -11.60 -16.25
C ASP A 30 70.04 -10.08 -16.53
N ARG A 31 70.75 -9.37 -15.64
CA ARG A 31 71.48 -8.11 -15.81
C ARG A 31 70.75 -6.77 -15.97
N ARG A 32 71.31 -5.85 -15.17
CA ARG A 32 71.54 -4.41 -15.42
C ARG A 32 70.46 -3.41 -14.99
N THR A 33 70.78 -2.76 -13.87
CA THR A 33 70.89 -1.30 -13.72
C THR A 33 70.06 -0.45 -14.68
N GLY A 34 69.04 0.25 -14.15
CA GLY A 34 68.39 1.32 -14.90
C GLY A 34 67.06 1.78 -14.33
N LYS A 35 67.10 2.92 -13.62
CA LYS A 35 66.09 4.00 -13.59
C LYS A 35 64.61 3.59 -13.54
N ARG A 36 63.97 3.67 -12.37
CA ARG A 36 62.51 3.46 -12.23
C ARG A 36 61.84 4.45 -11.26
N THR A 37 61.92 5.74 -11.55
CA THR A 37 61.07 6.75 -10.87
C THR A 37 59.70 6.95 -11.52
N GLY A 38 59.42 6.36 -12.69
CA GLY A 38 58.12 6.49 -13.39
C GLY A 38 57.13 5.31 -13.22
N LYS A 39 57.54 4.18 -12.64
CA LYS A 39 56.79 2.90 -12.72
C LYS A 39 55.97 2.55 -11.45
N ARG A 40 56.03 3.38 -10.40
CA ARG A 40 55.29 3.16 -9.13
C ARG A 40 53.92 3.84 -9.13
N THR A 41 53.81 5.06 -9.63
CA THR A 41 52.55 5.85 -9.60
C THR A 41 51.45 5.22 -10.45
N VAL A 42 51.80 4.60 -11.59
CA VAL A 42 50.85 3.90 -12.47
C VAL A 42 50.23 2.68 -11.80
N ARG A 43 51.00 1.90 -11.03
CA ARG A 43 50.49 0.72 -10.31
C ARG A 43 49.62 1.07 -9.11
N VAL A 44 49.86 2.21 -8.47
CA VAL A 44 49.02 2.69 -7.36
C VAL A 44 47.68 3.17 -7.89
N ARG A 45 47.67 3.92 -9.01
CA ARG A 45 46.43 4.36 -9.66
C ARG A 45 45.59 3.19 -10.18
N SER A 46 46.20 2.18 -10.81
CA SER A 46 45.45 1.01 -11.28
C SER A 46 44.89 0.17 -10.13
N ARG A 47 45.60 0.09 -9.00
CA ARG A 47 45.13 -0.63 -7.80
C ARG A 47 44.01 0.10 -7.06
N LEU A 48 44.05 1.43 -7.01
CA LEU A 48 42.96 2.25 -6.46
C LEU A 48 41.70 2.15 -7.31
N VAL A 49 41.83 2.28 -8.63
CA VAL A 49 40.69 2.15 -9.55
C VAL A 49 40.12 0.74 -9.51
N ALA A 50 40.96 -0.30 -9.47
CA ALA A 50 40.49 -1.68 -9.30
C ALA A 50 39.80 -1.90 -7.95
N GLY A 51 40.32 -1.33 -6.86
CA GLY A 51 39.70 -1.40 -5.54
C GLY A 51 38.32 -0.72 -5.49
N VAL A 52 38.20 0.48 -6.05
CA VAL A 52 36.93 1.23 -6.13
C VAL A 52 35.93 0.52 -7.05
N ALA A 53 36.39 -0.05 -8.17
CA ALA A 53 35.54 -0.82 -9.07
C ALA A 53 34.99 -2.09 -8.40
N VAL A 54 35.83 -2.81 -7.64
CA VAL A 54 35.39 -3.99 -6.89
C VAL A 54 34.34 -3.58 -5.84
N VAL A 55 34.61 -2.53 -5.04
CA VAL A 55 33.64 -2.04 -4.04
C VAL A 55 32.33 -1.57 -4.69
N GLY A 56 32.38 -0.90 -5.84
CA GLY A 56 31.20 -0.49 -6.59
C GLY A 56 30.35 -1.68 -7.06
N ILE A 57 30.99 -2.73 -7.58
CA ILE A 57 30.30 -3.97 -7.99
C ILE A 57 29.67 -4.67 -6.77
N THR A 58 30.34 -4.73 -5.62
CA THR A 58 29.77 -5.33 -4.41
C THR A 58 28.58 -4.54 -3.86
N VAL A 59 28.63 -3.20 -3.91
CA VAL A 59 27.50 -2.35 -3.47
C VAL A 59 26.29 -2.51 -4.41
N ILE A 60 26.52 -2.62 -5.72
CA ILE A 60 25.45 -2.90 -6.69
C ILE A 60 24.88 -4.32 -6.49
N ALA A 61 25.74 -5.32 -6.25
CA ALA A 61 25.32 -6.70 -6.00
C ALA A 61 24.60 -6.87 -4.65
N ALA A 62 25.00 -6.13 -3.61
CA ALA A 62 24.33 -6.14 -2.30
C ALA A 62 23.07 -5.24 -2.27
N GLY A 63 23.01 -4.21 -3.12
CA GLY A 63 21.88 -3.28 -3.22
C GLY A 63 20.77 -3.76 -4.15
N ALA A 64 21.05 -4.60 -5.14
CA ALA A 64 20.05 -5.08 -6.10
C ALA A 64 18.89 -5.86 -5.44
N PRO A 65 19.13 -6.81 -4.50
CA PRO A 65 18.03 -7.48 -3.80
C PRO A 65 17.21 -6.52 -2.92
N ALA A 66 17.86 -5.55 -2.27
CA ALA A 66 17.20 -4.58 -1.41
C ALA A 66 16.39 -3.52 -2.19
N ALA A 67 16.88 -3.06 -3.34
CA ALA A 67 16.16 -2.13 -4.21
C ALA A 67 14.97 -2.79 -4.93
N LEU A 68 15.08 -4.07 -5.31
CA LEU A 68 13.97 -4.85 -5.84
C LEU A 68 12.91 -5.13 -4.76
N GLY A 69 13.32 -5.48 -3.54
CA GLY A 69 12.43 -5.64 -2.39
C GLY A 69 11.70 -4.34 -2.02
N ALA A 70 12.42 -3.21 -1.98
CA ALA A 70 11.84 -1.90 -1.71
C ALA A 70 10.83 -1.47 -2.80
N SER A 71 11.09 -1.81 -4.07
CA SER A 71 10.17 -1.53 -5.17
C SER A 71 8.92 -2.41 -5.11
N SER A 72 9.05 -3.68 -4.77
CA SER A 72 7.90 -4.58 -4.56
C SER A 72 7.08 -4.19 -3.33
N ASP A 73 7.73 -3.75 -2.25
CA ASP A 73 7.03 -3.31 -1.03
C ASP A 73 6.26 -2.00 -1.26
N LEU A 74 6.79 -1.09 -2.09
CA LEU A 74 6.09 0.12 -2.50
C LEU A 74 4.88 -0.20 -3.39
N ALA A 75 5.06 -1.06 -4.40
CA ALA A 75 3.96 -1.48 -5.28
C ALA A 75 2.87 -2.23 -4.51
N GLU A 76 3.25 -3.07 -3.56
CA GLU A 76 2.32 -3.77 -2.69
C GLU A 76 1.62 -2.81 -1.73
N SER A 77 2.33 -1.83 -1.14
CA SER A 77 1.72 -0.79 -0.30
C SER A 77 0.71 0.05 -1.08
N GLN A 78 1.01 0.43 -2.33
CA GLN A 78 0.07 1.14 -3.20
C GLN A 78 -1.17 0.30 -3.49
N ARG A 79 -0.98 -0.98 -3.82
CA ARG A 79 -2.07 -1.93 -4.05
C ARG A 79 -2.97 -2.06 -2.82
N LEU A 80 -2.38 -2.14 -1.63
CA LEU A 80 -3.11 -2.23 -0.37
C LEU A 80 -3.89 -0.95 -0.05
N VAL A 81 -3.28 0.22 -0.27
CA VAL A 81 -3.97 1.51 -0.11
C VAL A 81 -5.17 1.57 -1.06
N THR A 82 -5.00 1.21 -2.33
CA THR A 82 -6.11 1.18 -3.30
C THR A 82 -7.22 0.22 -2.88
N LEU A 83 -6.90 -0.98 -2.39
CA LEU A 83 -7.89 -1.93 -1.89
C LEU A 83 -8.62 -1.39 -0.66
N SER A 84 -7.89 -0.78 0.29
CA SER A 84 -8.49 -0.20 1.50
C SER A 84 -9.42 0.98 1.20
N GLN A 85 -9.03 1.83 0.25
CA GLN A 85 -9.82 2.98 -0.18
C GLN A 85 -11.09 2.54 -0.90
N LEU A 86 -10.97 1.56 -1.82
CA LEU A 86 -12.11 0.99 -2.51
C LEU A 86 -13.08 0.32 -1.53
N ASN A 87 -12.58 -0.41 -0.53
CA ASN A 87 -13.42 -1.01 0.51
C ASN A 87 -14.17 0.06 1.33
N ARG A 88 -13.47 1.12 1.78
CA ARG A 88 -14.10 2.22 2.53
C ARG A 88 -15.16 2.95 1.70
N GLN A 89 -14.87 3.22 0.43
CA GLN A 89 -15.82 3.85 -0.50
C GLN A 89 -17.04 2.95 -0.73
N ALA A 90 -16.86 1.64 -0.91
CA ALA A 90 -17.96 0.69 -1.09
C ALA A 90 -18.89 0.64 0.13
N VAL A 91 -18.34 0.60 1.35
CA VAL A 91 -19.13 0.61 2.60
C VAL A 91 -19.87 1.94 2.78
N THR A 92 -19.20 3.06 2.49
CA THR A 92 -19.82 4.40 2.58
C THR A 92 -20.98 4.55 1.59
N LEU A 93 -20.79 4.06 0.37
CA LEU A 93 -21.82 4.06 -0.66
C LEU A 93 -22.99 3.13 -0.31
N ALA A 94 -22.71 1.95 0.25
CA ALA A 94 -23.75 1.03 0.71
C ALA A 94 -24.65 1.67 1.78
N HIS A 95 -24.07 2.45 2.70
CA HIS A 95 -24.85 3.16 3.73
C HIS A 95 -25.70 4.28 3.12
N SER A 96 -25.11 5.08 2.23
CA SER A 96 -25.85 6.17 1.57
C SER A 96 -26.98 5.64 0.68
N LEU A 97 -26.79 4.48 0.02
CA LEU A 97 -27.84 3.78 -0.71
C LEU A 97 -28.92 3.18 0.20
N ALA A 98 -28.55 2.72 1.40
CA ALA A 98 -29.53 2.26 2.39
C ALA A 98 -30.41 3.41 2.88
N ASP A 99 -29.82 4.57 3.16
CA ASP A 99 -30.58 5.79 3.50
C ASP A 99 -31.52 6.20 2.36
N GLU A 100 -31.08 6.04 1.11
CA GLU A 100 -31.88 6.37 -0.07
C GLU A 100 -33.03 5.38 -0.27
N ARG A 101 -32.75 4.08 -0.13
CA ARG A 101 -33.76 3.02 -0.13
C ARG A 101 -34.85 3.29 0.89
N ASP A 102 -34.48 3.61 2.12
CA ASP A 102 -35.45 3.77 3.21
C ASP A 102 -36.35 4.98 2.95
N ALA A 103 -35.80 6.07 2.43
CA ALA A 103 -36.59 7.24 2.04
C ALA A 103 -37.48 7.01 0.81
N VAL A 104 -36.97 6.34 -0.22
CA VAL A 104 -37.76 5.98 -1.41
C VAL A 104 -38.90 5.04 -1.03
N THR A 105 -38.63 4.06 -0.17
CA THR A 105 -39.63 3.11 0.34
C THR A 105 -40.72 3.86 1.12
N ALA A 106 -40.33 4.78 2.01
CA ALA A 106 -41.27 5.61 2.76
C ALA A 106 -42.11 6.52 1.84
N TYR A 107 -41.49 7.13 0.84
CA TYR A 107 -42.17 7.97 -0.16
C TYR A 107 -43.23 7.17 -0.94
N ILE A 108 -42.89 5.97 -1.43
CA ILE A 108 -43.83 5.12 -2.15
C ILE A 108 -44.95 4.62 -1.22
N ALA A 109 -44.61 4.20 0.00
CA ALA A 109 -45.57 3.71 0.99
C ALA A 109 -46.54 4.82 1.45
N GLY A 110 -46.07 6.06 1.53
CA GLY A 110 -46.88 7.26 1.78
C GLY A 110 -47.73 7.69 0.59
N GLY A 111 -47.85 6.86 -0.45
CA GLY A 111 -48.67 7.15 -1.62
C GLY A 111 -48.07 8.21 -2.55
N ARG A 112 -46.76 8.48 -2.45
CA ARG A 112 -46.05 9.50 -3.24
C ARG A 112 -46.59 10.91 -3.03
N ALA A 113 -47.11 11.17 -1.84
CA ALA A 113 -47.55 12.50 -1.44
C ALA A 113 -46.38 13.49 -1.54
N ASP A 114 -46.70 14.73 -1.91
CA ASP A 114 -45.76 15.83 -1.84
C ASP A 114 -45.29 16.00 -0.39
N ASP A 115 -43.98 15.91 -0.18
CA ASP A 115 -43.31 16.08 1.11
C ASP A 115 -42.82 17.52 1.32
N GLY A 116 -43.22 18.43 0.43
CA GLY A 116 -42.91 19.86 0.49
C GLY A 116 -41.44 20.15 0.20
N LYS A 117 -41.09 21.43 0.28
CA LYS A 117 -39.75 21.92 -0.08
C LYS A 117 -38.62 21.28 0.72
N ASP A 118 -38.82 21.09 2.02
CA ASP A 118 -37.81 20.51 2.91
C ASP A 118 -37.57 19.02 2.61
N GLY A 119 -38.63 18.29 2.27
CA GLY A 119 -38.56 16.89 1.84
C GLY A 119 -37.86 16.74 0.50
N GLU A 120 -38.19 17.61 -0.46
CA GLU A 120 -37.53 17.69 -1.76
C GLU A 120 -36.03 18.01 -1.62
N GLU A 121 -35.65 19.02 -0.84
CA GLU A 121 -34.26 19.40 -0.59
C GLU A 121 -33.48 18.26 0.08
N SER A 122 -34.08 17.59 1.06
CA SER A 122 -33.48 16.42 1.72
C SER A 122 -33.24 15.27 0.74
N ARG A 123 -34.19 15.03 -0.17
CA ARG A 123 -34.08 14.01 -1.21
C ARG A 123 -32.97 14.34 -2.21
N LEU A 124 -32.89 15.60 -2.66
CA LEU A 124 -31.86 16.11 -3.57
C LEU A 124 -30.46 16.02 -2.95
N THR A 125 -30.33 16.40 -1.68
CA THR A 125 -29.07 16.32 -0.93
C THR A 125 -28.57 14.88 -0.86
N ARG A 126 -29.46 13.92 -0.56
CA ARG A 126 -29.10 12.51 -0.52
C ARG A 126 -28.72 11.97 -1.89
N THR A 127 -29.50 12.29 -2.91
CA THR A 127 -29.26 11.89 -4.32
C THR A 127 -27.89 12.38 -4.78
N THR A 128 -27.59 13.66 -4.54
CA THR A 128 -26.30 14.29 -4.91
C THR A 128 -25.13 13.61 -4.22
N ARG A 129 -25.28 13.30 -2.92
CA ARG A 129 -24.25 12.57 -2.15
C ARG A 129 -23.98 11.18 -2.75
N VAL A 130 -25.03 10.44 -3.07
CA VAL A 130 -24.90 9.09 -3.66
C VAL A 130 -24.23 9.18 -5.03
N ASP A 131 -24.60 10.14 -5.87
CA ASP A 131 -24.02 10.31 -7.20
C ASP A 131 -22.53 10.65 -7.13
N GLN A 132 -22.16 11.56 -6.24
CA GLN A 132 -20.75 11.86 -5.97
C GLN A 132 -19.97 10.60 -5.55
N GLN A 133 -20.54 9.78 -4.65
CA GLN A 133 -19.87 8.55 -4.20
C GLN A 133 -19.78 7.47 -5.30
N ILE A 134 -20.78 7.39 -6.19
CA ILE A 134 -20.75 6.52 -7.37
C ILE A 134 -19.62 6.97 -8.32
N ASP A 135 -19.47 8.28 -8.54
CA ASP A 135 -18.40 8.82 -9.38
C ASP A 135 -17.02 8.58 -8.77
N GLU A 136 -16.86 8.77 -7.45
CA GLU A 136 -15.62 8.55 -6.72
C GLU A 136 -15.13 7.08 -6.78
N ILE A 137 -16.05 6.11 -6.75
CA ILE A 137 -15.71 4.69 -6.82
C ILE A 137 -15.53 4.19 -8.26
N HIS A 138 -16.00 4.93 -9.28
CA HIS A 138 -16.08 4.46 -10.68
C HIS A 138 -14.72 4.11 -11.30
N GLY A 139 -13.67 4.86 -10.99
CA GLY A 139 -12.31 4.61 -11.48
C GLY A 139 -11.75 3.24 -11.03
N PRO A 140 -11.63 2.99 -9.72
CA PRO A 140 -11.09 1.74 -9.18
C PRO A 140 -12.09 0.56 -9.18
N ALA A 141 -13.38 0.78 -9.41
CA ALA A 141 -14.40 -0.27 -9.35
C ALA A 141 -14.29 -1.32 -10.47
N PRO A 142 -14.51 -2.62 -10.16
CA PRO A 142 -14.69 -3.66 -11.16
C PRO A 142 -15.85 -3.38 -12.12
N ALA A 143 -15.75 -3.85 -13.36
CA ALA A 143 -16.78 -3.61 -14.39
C ALA A 143 -18.18 -4.11 -14.01
N ALA A 144 -18.28 -5.19 -13.23
CA ALA A 144 -19.55 -5.68 -12.71
C ALA A 144 -20.21 -4.65 -11.78
N LEU A 145 -19.46 -4.13 -10.80
CA LEU A 145 -19.94 -3.11 -9.88
C LEU A 145 -20.41 -1.85 -10.60
N ARG A 146 -19.66 -1.39 -11.61
CA ARG A 146 -20.06 -0.21 -12.41
C ARG A 146 -21.38 -0.41 -13.13
N ARG A 147 -21.65 -1.63 -13.63
CA ARG A 147 -22.95 -1.96 -14.25
C ARG A 147 -24.08 -2.03 -13.23
N ASP A 148 -23.82 -2.55 -12.03
CA ASP A 148 -24.84 -2.58 -10.98
C ASP A 148 -25.18 -1.15 -10.51
N LEU A 149 -24.18 -0.31 -10.28
CA LEU A 149 -24.36 1.09 -9.86
C LEU A 149 -25.06 1.94 -10.93
N SER A 150 -24.89 1.65 -12.23
CA SER A 150 -25.58 2.38 -13.30
C SER A 150 -27.10 2.15 -13.32
N THR A 151 -27.61 1.18 -12.55
CA THR A 151 -29.06 0.96 -12.40
C THR A 151 -29.73 1.93 -11.42
N VAL A 152 -28.98 2.53 -10.50
CA VAL A 152 -29.51 3.39 -9.42
C VAL A 152 -30.34 4.57 -9.96
N PRO A 153 -29.91 5.30 -11.00
CA PRO A 153 -30.73 6.38 -11.58
C PRO A 153 -32.08 5.90 -12.14
N SER A 154 -32.15 4.66 -12.63
CA SER A 154 -33.43 4.07 -13.10
C SER A 154 -34.36 3.78 -11.94
N LEU A 155 -33.85 3.24 -10.83
CA LEU A 155 -34.65 2.97 -9.62
C LEU A 155 -35.32 4.25 -9.09
N ARG A 156 -34.58 5.37 -9.07
CA ARG A 156 -35.13 6.68 -8.68
C ARG A 156 -36.25 7.13 -9.62
N ARG A 157 -36.06 6.97 -10.93
CA ARG A 157 -37.09 7.32 -11.93
C ARG A 157 -38.34 6.47 -11.77
N ASP A 158 -38.19 5.17 -11.53
CA ASP A 158 -39.34 4.28 -11.34
C ASP A 158 -40.13 4.67 -10.08
N ALA A 159 -39.43 4.99 -8.99
CA ALA A 159 -40.04 5.49 -7.76
C ALA A 159 -40.89 6.76 -7.98
N LEU A 160 -40.36 7.74 -8.72
CA LEU A 160 -41.03 9.01 -9.00
C LEU A 160 -42.17 8.88 -10.02
N THR A 161 -42.02 8.01 -11.02
CA THR A 161 -43.01 7.85 -12.12
C THR A 161 -44.18 6.93 -11.75
N GLY A 162 -44.25 6.47 -10.50
CA GLY A 162 -45.34 5.60 -10.06
C GLY A 162 -45.15 4.13 -10.40
N LYS A 163 -43.99 3.74 -10.95
CA LYS A 163 -43.72 2.36 -11.34
C LYS A 163 -43.22 1.56 -10.14
N GLY A 164 -43.83 0.40 -9.93
CA GLY A 164 -43.46 -0.53 -8.87
C GLY A 164 -43.98 -0.16 -7.48
N SER A 165 -43.95 -1.16 -6.61
CA SER A 165 -44.35 -1.08 -5.20
C SER A 165 -43.18 -0.68 -4.29
N ALA A 166 -43.48 -0.27 -3.06
CA ALA A 166 -42.47 0.04 -2.05
C ALA A 166 -41.57 -1.18 -1.76
N LEU A 167 -42.14 -2.39 -1.79
CA LEU A 167 -41.41 -3.64 -1.58
C LEU A 167 -40.46 -3.96 -2.74
N GLU A 168 -40.90 -3.77 -3.98
CA GLU A 168 -40.04 -3.96 -5.16
C GLU A 168 -38.87 -2.97 -5.17
N ALA A 169 -39.12 -1.70 -4.85
CA ALA A 169 -38.06 -0.70 -4.71
C ALA A 169 -37.07 -1.11 -3.60
N HIS A 170 -37.57 -1.47 -2.41
CA HIS A 170 -36.74 -1.90 -1.30
C HIS A 170 -35.84 -3.09 -1.69
N GLN A 171 -36.38 -4.09 -2.38
CA GLN A 171 -35.64 -5.27 -2.83
C GLN A 171 -34.57 -4.90 -3.85
N ALA A 172 -34.90 -4.09 -4.85
CA ALA A 172 -33.96 -3.70 -5.90
C ALA A 172 -32.76 -2.92 -5.35
N TYR A 173 -32.97 -1.96 -4.44
CA TYR A 173 -31.88 -1.29 -3.74
C TYR A 173 -31.09 -2.26 -2.86
N SER A 174 -31.77 -3.16 -2.14
CA SER A 174 -31.10 -4.12 -1.26
C SER A 174 -30.20 -5.09 -2.03
N GLU A 175 -30.55 -5.44 -3.26
CA GLU A 175 -29.68 -6.24 -4.14
C GLU A 175 -28.38 -5.50 -4.46
N VAL A 176 -28.45 -4.21 -4.83
CA VAL A 176 -27.26 -3.38 -5.11
C VAL A 176 -26.39 -3.24 -3.85
N ILE A 177 -27.01 -3.00 -2.70
CA ILE A 177 -26.32 -2.91 -1.40
C ILE A 177 -25.63 -4.24 -1.05
N ALA A 178 -26.31 -5.37 -1.25
CA ALA A 178 -25.73 -6.69 -0.99
C ALA A 178 -24.51 -6.96 -1.89
N LYS A 179 -24.55 -6.54 -3.15
CA LYS A 179 -23.39 -6.64 -4.08
C LYS A 179 -22.21 -5.77 -3.62
N LEU A 180 -22.47 -4.55 -3.14
CA LEU A 180 -21.44 -3.69 -2.55
C LEU A 180 -20.79 -4.33 -1.33
N HIS A 181 -21.59 -4.91 -0.42
CA HIS A 181 -21.07 -5.64 0.73
C HIS A 181 -20.29 -6.90 0.34
N GLY A 182 -20.73 -7.63 -0.70
CA GLY A 182 -20.00 -8.80 -1.22
C GLY A 182 -18.60 -8.43 -1.71
N ILE A 183 -18.49 -7.32 -2.45
CA ILE A 183 -17.19 -6.80 -2.91
C ILE A 183 -16.34 -6.34 -1.72
N ALA A 184 -16.93 -5.63 -0.75
CA ALA A 184 -16.22 -5.22 0.46
C ALA A 184 -15.64 -6.43 1.22
N ALA A 185 -16.41 -7.51 1.34
CA ALA A 185 -15.96 -8.77 1.96
C ALA A 185 -14.82 -9.43 1.16
N GLU A 186 -14.95 -9.53 -0.16
CA GLU A 186 -13.90 -10.07 -1.03
C GLU A 186 -12.60 -9.25 -0.94
N LEU A 187 -12.71 -7.92 -0.84
CA LEU A 187 -11.58 -7.03 -0.66
C LEU A 187 -10.94 -7.18 0.73
N ALA A 188 -11.74 -7.36 1.77
CA ALA A 188 -11.26 -7.60 3.12
C ALA A 188 -10.48 -8.93 3.22
N GLU A 189 -10.97 -10.00 2.59
CA GLU A 189 -10.27 -11.29 2.51
C GLU A 189 -8.93 -11.19 1.77
N LYS A 190 -8.86 -10.34 0.74
CA LYS A 190 -7.64 -10.10 -0.05
C LYS A 190 -6.66 -9.13 0.63
N THR A 191 -7.04 -8.51 1.75
CA THR A 191 -6.19 -7.57 2.49
C THR A 191 -5.36 -8.32 3.54
N PRO A 192 -4.02 -8.37 3.42
CA PRO A 192 -3.15 -9.02 4.39
C PRO A 192 -3.24 -8.35 5.78
N PRO A 193 -3.09 -9.09 6.89
CA PRO A 193 -3.24 -8.57 8.26
C PRO A 193 -2.28 -7.42 8.60
N ARG A 194 -1.05 -7.44 8.06
CA ARG A 194 -0.07 -6.34 8.20
C ARG A 194 -0.53 -5.00 7.58
N ALA A 195 -1.39 -5.05 6.56
CA ALA A 195 -1.95 -3.86 5.92
C ALA A 195 -3.04 -3.22 6.78
N ALA A 196 -3.85 -4.04 7.46
CA ALA A 196 -4.89 -3.58 8.37
C ALA A 196 -4.31 -2.78 9.56
N GLU A 197 -3.16 -3.17 10.07
CA GLU A 197 -2.41 -2.43 11.09
C GLU A 197 -1.79 -1.14 10.54
N ALA A 198 -1.24 -1.17 9.32
CA ALA A 198 -0.68 0.02 8.67
C ALA A 198 -1.73 1.10 8.37
N THR A 199 -2.99 0.74 8.09
CA THR A 199 -4.10 1.71 7.97
C THR A 199 -4.55 2.33 9.29
N ARG A 200 -4.30 1.69 10.45
CA ARG A 200 -4.63 2.29 11.75
C ARG A 200 -3.74 3.47 12.10
N ALA A 201 -2.47 3.44 11.72
CA ALA A 201 -1.51 4.49 12.08
C ALA A 201 -1.85 5.87 11.44
N PRO A 202 -2.19 5.99 10.15
CA PRO A 202 -2.66 7.24 9.55
C PRO A 202 -4.01 7.72 10.10
N LEU A 203 -4.95 6.81 10.38
CA LEU A 203 -6.24 7.17 10.99
C LEU A 203 -6.06 7.75 12.40
N ALA A 204 -5.12 7.24 13.17
CA ALA A 204 -4.74 7.80 14.47
C ALA A 204 -4.12 9.21 14.33
N HIS A 205 -3.36 9.48 13.27
CA HIS A 205 -2.82 10.82 12.99
C HIS A 205 -3.90 11.82 12.54
N GLY A 206 -4.91 11.36 11.78
CA GLY A 206 -6.08 12.17 11.42
C GLY A 206 -6.86 12.64 12.65
N GLY A 207 -7.12 11.73 13.60
CA GLY A 207 -7.76 12.09 14.87
C GLY A 207 -6.98 13.13 15.69
N ALA A 208 -5.64 13.08 15.65
CA ALA A 208 -4.80 14.08 16.31
C ALA A 208 -4.87 15.47 15.64
N ALA A 209 -4.96 15.53 14.31
CA ALA A 209 -5.16 16.78 13.57
C ALA A 209 -6.55 17.39 13.80
N GLU A 210 -7.58 16.53 13.93
CA GLU A 210 -8.94 16.92 14.30
C GLU A 210 -8.97 17.53 15.71
N GLN A 211 -8.30 16.90 16.69
CA GLN A 211 -8.18 17.42 18.06
C GLN A 211 -7.38 18.73 18.11
N ALA A 212 -6.32 18.86 17.31
CA ALA A 212 -5.56 20.10 17.18
C ALA A 212 -6.41 21.23 16.57
N SER A 213 -7.29 20.91 15.61
CA SER A 213 -8.23 21.89 15.04
C SER A 213 -9.36 22.25 16.00
N ALA A 214 -9.88 21.28 16.75
CA ALA A 214 -10.90 21.51 17.77
C ALA A 214 -10.38 22.39 18.91
N THR A 215 -9.16 22.17 19.39
CA THR A 215 -8.52 23.02 20.41
C THR A 215 -8.26 24.43 19.89
N ARG A 216 -7.81 24.58 18.63
CA ARG A 216 -7.68 25.89 17.99
C ARG A 216 -9.04 26.61 17.86
N GLY A 217 -10.10 25.88 17.48
CA GLY A 217 -11.45 26.41 17.39
C GLY A 217 -11.98 26.90 18.74
N LEU A 218 -11.74 26.14 19.81
CA LEU A 218 -12.12 26.53 21.17
C LEU A 218 -11.32 27.75 21.67
N LEU A 219 -10.02 27.83 21.37
CA LEU A 219 -9.20 29.00 21.71
C LEU A 219 -9.65 30.26 20.95
N LEU A 220 -9.97 30.12 19.66
CA LEU A 220 -10.52 31.24 18.88
C LEU A 220 -11.90 31.67 19.37
N ALA A 221 -12.75 30.72 19.77
CA ALA A 221 -14.06 31.03 20.35
C ALA A 221 -13.92 31.75 21.70
N ALA A 222 -12.98 31.34 22.56
CA ALA A 222 -12.70 32.00 23.83
C ALA A 222 -12.14 33.42 23.65
N LEU A 223 -11.33 33.66 22.62
CA LEU A 223 -10.79 34.99 22.29
C LEU A 223 -11.80 35.90 21.57
N ALA A 224 -12.91 35.37 21.07
CA ALA A 224 -13.95 36.13 20.38
C ALA A 224 -15.06 36.65 21.33
N VAL A 225 -14.98 36.35 22.64
CA VAL A 225 -15.90 36.90 23.64
C VAL A 225 -15.41 38.31 24.04
N PRO A 226 -16.24 39.36 23.88
CA PRO A 226 -15.87 40.76 24.14
C PRO A 226 -15.79 41.13 25.63
#